data_AF-A0A2H0WRH7-F1
#
_entry.id   AF-A0A2H0WRH7-F1
#
_cell.length_a   1.000
_cell.length_b   1.000
_cell.length_c   1.000
_cell.angle_alpha   90.00
_cell.angle_beta   90.00
_cell.angle_gamma   90.00
#
_symmetry.space_group_name_H-M   'P 1'
#
loop_
_entity.id
_entity.type
_entity.pdbx_description
1 polymer ?
#
loop_
_entity_poly.entity_id
_entity_poly.type
_entity_poly.pdbx_seq_one_letter_code
_entity_poly.pdbx_strand_id
1 'polypeptide(L)'
;MNRLHKELLATIIKENNESPFVTKHNTNYEGHSDKSYRLSNAQLRKLAKAWLKKHIDLNFDNFVQLLNSLYENGQSSSEKYIAGFIIEYSPKYRKYIEPKLLNSWLNNLTGWAQVDSLCQSKFDWRDLLSNWRQWKDLLKKLNKSKNINKRRASLVLLIKPVRNSNSKKLTDTAIQNIENVKEEKDISITKATSWLLRAMIKKS
;
A
#
# COMPACT_ATOMS: atom_id res chain seq x y z
N MET A 1 5.66 9.90 16.93
CA MET A 1 4.63 10.62 16.13
C MET A 1 5.09 12.04 15.87
N ASN A 2 5.29 12.43 14.60
CA ASN A 2 5.71 13.79 14.22
C ASN A 2 4.54 14.78 14.12
N ARG A 3 4.83 16.07 13.87
CA ARG A 3 3.81 17.14 13.79
C ARG A 3 2.76 16.89 12.71
N LEU A 4 3.19 16.53 11.50
CA LEU A 4 2.31 16.28 10.36
C LEU A 4 1.37 15.09 10.62
N HIS A 5 1.87 14.05 11.27
CA HIS A 5 1.08 12.90 11.68
C HIS A 5 0.03 13.30 12.72
N LYS A 6 0.40 14.04 13.78
CA LYS A 6 -0.56 14.52 14.79
C LYS A 6 -1.71 15.32 14.17
N GLU A 7 -1.39 16.19 13.21
CA GLU A 7 -2.38 16.98 12.49
C GLU A 7 -3.34 16.11 11.66
N LEU A 8 -2.81 15.13 10.92
CA LEU A 8 -3.61 14.21 10.12
C LEU A 8 -4.51 13.33 11.01
N LEU A 9 -3.97 12.84 12.14
CA LEU A 9 -4.71 12.05 13.12
C LEU A 9 -5.86 12.87 13.73
N ALA A 10 -5.63 14.14 14.08
CA ALA A 10 -6.69 15.02 14.57
C ALA A 10 -7.82 15.17 13.53
N THR A 11 -7.48 15.24 12.25
CA THR A 11 -8.47 15.28 11.16
C THR A 11 -9.25 13.97 11.04
N ILE A 12 -8.59 12.82 11.17
CA ILE A 12 -9.24 11.50 11.17
C ILE A 12 -10.22 11.37 12.34
N ILE A 13 -9.79 11.76 13.54
CA ILE A 13 -10.63 11.69 14.76
C ILE A 13 -11.85 12.59 14.59
N LYS A 14 -11.66 13.81 14.09
CA LYS A 14 -12.76 14.74 13.81
C LYS A 14 -13.79 14.13 12.85
N GLU A 15 -13.34 13.62 11.70
CA GLU A 15 -14.24 13.00 10.71
C GLU A 15 -14.98 11.79 11.29
N ASN A 16 -14.32 10.96 12.10
CA ASN A 16 -14.96 9.81 12.75
C ASN A 16 -16.04 10.25 13.75
N ASN A 17 -15.85 11.36 14.46
CA ASN A 17 -16.83 11.87 15.41
C ASN A 17 -18.03 12.52 14.70
N GLU A 18 -17.80 13.19 13.56
CA GLU A 18 -18.84 13.88 12.79
C GLU A 18 -19.64 12.92 11.89
N SER A 19 -19.00 11.89 11.34
CA SER A 19 -19.61 10.99 10.34
C SER A 19 -18.98 9.60 10.36
N PRO A 20 -19.21 8.80 11.43
CA PRO A 20 -18.66 7.45 11.52
C PRO A 20 -19.28 6.54 10.45
N PHE A 21 -18.43 5.77 9.77
CA PHE A 21 -18.86 4.74 8.83
C PHE A 21 -19.18 3.43 9.55
N VAL A 22 -20.36 2.88 9.27
CA VAL A 22 -20.77 1.57 9.80
C VAL A 22 -20.39 0.48 8.80
N THR A 23 -19.46 -0.39 9.19
CA THR A 23 -19.08 -1.58 8.42
C THR A 23 -19.65 -2.84 9.08
N LYS A 24 -20.05 -3.82 8.25
CA LYS A 24 -20.42 -5.17 8.71
C LYS A 24 -19.19 -6.06 8.97
N HIS A 25 -18.02 -5.67 8.46
CA HIS A 25 -16.78 -6.41 8.61
C HIS A 25 -15.94 -5.82 9.74
N ASN A 26 -15.40 -6.69 10.59
CA ASN A 26 -14.49 -6.30 11.67
C ASN A 26 -13.02 -6.44 11.24
N THR A 27 -12.10 -6.02 12.10
CA THR A 27 -10.65 -6.08 11.86
C THR A 27 -10.14 -7.52 11.68
N ASN A 28 -10.81 -8.52 12.27
CA ASN A 28 -10.47 -9.93 12.08
C ASN A 28 -10.60 -10.34 10.61
N TYR A 29 -11.64 -9.86 9.91
CA TYR A 29 -11.78 -10.09 8.47
C TYR A 29 -10.62 -9.45 7.68
N GLU A 30 -10.15 -8.28 8.10
CA GLU A 30 -9.05 -7.52 7.49
C GLU A 30 -7.65 -8.12 7.77
N GLY A 31 -7.59 -9.06 8.73
CA GLY A 31 -6.38 -9.81 9.09
C GLY A 31 -5.46 -9.08 10.08
N HIS A 32 -5.98 -8.11 10.84
CA HIS A 32 -5.22 -7.38 11.87
C HIS A 32 -6.07 -7.09 13.10
N SER A 33 -5.44 -6.63 14.19
CA SER A 33 -6.09 -6.27 15.45
C SER A 33 -6.04 -4.77 15.78
N ASP A 34 -5.44 -3.96 14.90
CA ASP A 34 -5.31 -2.52 15.11
C ASP A 34 -6.66 -1.82 15.33
N LYS A 35 -6.65 -0.75 16.13
CA LYS A 35 -7.78 0.16 16.29
C LYS A 35 -8.24 0.65 14.90
N SER A 36 -9.53 0.84 14.71
CA SER A 36 -10.07 1.44 13.49
C SER A 36 -10.91 2.66 13.82
N TYR A 37 -10.65 3.79 13.17
CA TYR A 37 -11.46 5.01 13.28
C TYR A 37 -12.70 4.96 12.37
N ARG A 38 -13.25 3.77 12.07
CA ARG A 38 -14.52 3.58 11.35
C ARG A 38 -14.74 4.60 10.22
N LEU A 39 -13.73 4.78 9.35
CA LEU A 39 -13.84 5.63 8.17
C LEU A 39 -13.87 4.77 6.91
N SER A 40 -14.74 5.12 5.98
CA SER A 40 -14.75 4.49 4.65
C SER A 40 -13.51 4.88 3.84
N ASN A 41 -13.17 4.06 2.84
CA ASN A 41 -12.12 4.42 1.87
C ASN A 41 -12.42 5.74 1.14
N ALA A 42 -13.69 6.06 0.91
CA ALA A 42 -14.08 7.33 0.28
C ALA A 42 -13.74 8.53 1.17
N GLN A 43 -14.04 8.44 2.47
CA GLN A 43 -13.67 9.46 3.45
C GLN A 43 -12.15 9.60 3.55
N LEU A 44 -11.40 8.51 3.72
CA LEU A 44 -9.94 8.55 3.79
C LEU A 44 -9.31 9.16 2.52
N ARG A 45 -9.86 8.87 1.35
CA ARG A 45 -9.44 9.50 0.08
C ARG A 45 -9.71 11.00 0.06
N LYS A 46 -10.88 11.43 0.54
CA LYS A 46 -11.25 12.86 0.66
C LYS A 46 -10.29 13.58 1.60
N LEU A 47 -10.03 13.00 2.78
CA LEU A 47 -9.10 13.55 3.77
C LEU A 47 -7.67 13.65 3.22
N ALA A 48 -7.15 12.60 2.56
CA ALA A 48 -5.82 12.61 1.97
C ALA A 48 -5.66 13.73 0.93
N LYS A 49 -6.64 13.91 0.03
CA LYS A 49 -6.63 15.00 -0.96
C LYS A 49 -6.69 16.38 -0.30
N ALA A 50 -7.57 16.55 0.68
CA ALA A 50 -7.72 17.83 1.39
C ALA A 50 -6.43 18.18 2.15
N TRP A 51 -5.80 17.21 2.81
CA TRP A 51 -4.56 17.39 3.53
C TRP A 51 -3.41 17.77 2.57
N LEU A 52 -3.26 17.08 1.45
CA LEU A 52 -2.25 17.41 0.43
C LEU A 52 -2.47 18.80 -0.18
N LYS A 53 -3.72 19.22 -0.39
CA LYS A 53 -4.05 20.57 -0.88
C LYS A 53 -3.62 21.67 0.10
N LYS A 54 -3.70 21.41 1.41
CA LYS A 54 -3.22 22.32 2.46
C LYS A 54 -1.70 22.35 2.60
N HIS A 55 -1.01 21.33 2.09
CA HIS A 55 0.45 21.16 2.18
C HIS A 55 1.09 21.18 0.79
N ILE A 56 0.80 22.22 0.00
CA ILE A 56 1.33 22.33 -1.35
C ILE A 56 2.87 22.38 -1.37
N ASP A 57 3.45 23.02 -0.34
CA ASP A 57 4.89 23.21 -0.12
C ASP A 57 5.58 22.07 0.64
N LEU A 58 4.87 20.95 0.86
CA LEU A 58 5.49 19.75 1.44
C LEU A 58 6.71 19.37 0.60
N ASN A 59 7.89 19.20 1.18
CA ASN A 59 9.04 18.66 0.43
C ASN A 59 9.09 17.12 0.54
N PHE A 60 9.98 16.48 -0.22
CA PHE A 60 10.08 15.02 -0.23
C PHE A 60 10.47 14.45 1.14
N ASP A 61 11.36 15.11 1.88
CA ASP A 61 11.81 14.63 3.19
C ASP A 61 10.67 14.63 4.21
N ASN A 62 9.89 15.71 4.28
CA ASN A 62 8.72 15.80 5.15
C ASN A 62 7.63 14.79 4.73
N PHE A 63 7.48 14.56 3.42
CA PHE A 63 6.59 13.52 2.90
C PHE A 63 7.00 12.13 3.40
N VAL A 64 8.29 11.77 3.29
CA VAL A 64 8.82 10.49 3.79
C VAL A 64 8.71 10.41 5.32
N GLN A 65 9.04 11.47 6.05
CA GLN A 65 8.89 11.51 7.50
C GLN A 65 7.45 11.28 7.96
N LEU A 66 6.47 11.87 7.26
CA LEU A 66 5.05 11.61 7.52
C LEU A 66 4.71 10.13 7.32
N LEU A 67 5.11 9.55 6.18
CA LEU A 67 4.84 8.13 5.89
C LEU A 67 5.51 7.20 6.89
N ASN A 68 6.77 7.44 7.25
CA ASN A 68 7.47 6.71 8.30
C ASN A 68 6.67 6.79 9.61
N SER A 69 6.25 7.99 10.01
CA SER A 69 5.50 8.14 11.25
C SER A 69 4.13 7.45 11.21
N LEU A 70 3.41 7.48 10.08
CA LEU A 70 2.11 6.81 9.93
C LEU A 70 2.25 5.28 9.99
N TYR A 71 3.27 4.71 9.34
CA TYR A 71 3.47 3.27 9.33
C TYR A 71 4.12 2.74 10.61
N GLU A 72 5.10 3.44 11.18
CA GLU A 72 5.87 2.99 12.35
C GLU A 72 5.25 3.41 13.69
N ASN A 73 4.51 4.52 13.75
CA ASN A 73 3.90 5.01 14.99
C ASN A 73 2.38 5.03 14.96
N GLY A 74 1.75 4.77 13.81
CA GLY A 74 0.29 4.74 13.71
C GLY A 74 -0.28 3.59 14.53
N GLN A 75 -1.27 3.88 15.37
CA GLN A 75 -1.90 2.90 16.27
C GLN A 75 -3.21 2.35 15.70
N SER A 76 -3.66 2.91 14.58
CA SER A 76 -4.89 2.51 13.90
C SER A 76 -4.65 2.10 12.45
N SER A 77 -5.52 1.21 11.94
CA SER A 77 -5.55 0.87 10.54
C SER A 77 -5.87 2.08 9.65
N SER A 78 -6.67 3.03 10.15
CA SER A 78 -7.01 4.26 9.42
C SER A 78 -5.78 5.14 9.13
N GLU A 79 -4.84 5.26 10.08
CA GLU A 79 -3.55 5.95 9.89
C GLU A 79 -2.70 5.25 8.80
N LYS A 80 -2.66 3.92 8.81
CA LYS A 80 -1.92 3.13 7.82
C LYS A 80 -2.58 3.20 6.42
N TYR A 81 -3.92 3.20 6.36
CA TYR A 81 -4.68 3.26 5.12
C TYR A 81 -4.55 4.62 4.44
N ILE A 82 -4.63 5.72 5.22
CA ILE A 82 -4.50 7.06 4.66
C ILE A 82 -3.09 7.32 4.09
N ALA A 83 -2.05 6.74 4.68
CA ALA A 83 -0.68 6.81 4.16
C ALA A 83 -0.60 6.29 2.72
N GLY A 84 -1.30 5.18 2.43
CA GLY A 84 -1.43 4.65 1.07
C GLY A 84 -2.08 5.61 0.09
N PHE A 85 -3.14 6.32 0.50
CA PHE A 85 -3.78 7.34 -0.34
C PHE A 85 -2.90 8.58 -0.54
N ILE A 86 -2.14 8.97 0.48
CA ILE A 86 -1.16 10.06 0.37
C ILE A 86 -0.10 9.73 -0.70
N ILE A 87 0.39 8.48 -0.74
CA ILE A 87 1.28 7.99 -1.81
C ILE A 87 0.59 8.01 -3.17
N GLU A 88 -0.64 7.50 -3.24
CA GLU A 88 -1.42 7.44 -4.49
C GLU A 88 -1.60 8.81 -5.15
N TYR A 89 -1.90 9.84 -4.34
CA TYR A 89 -2.16 11.21 -4.79
C TYR A 89 -0.93 12.09 -4.87
N SER A 90 0.27 11.55 -4.61
CA SER A 90 1.52 12.31 -4.67
C SER A 90 2.47 11.77 -5.74
N PRO A 91 2.09 11.73 -7.04
CA PRO A 91 2.97 11.22 -8.10
C PRO A 91 4.30 11.97 -8.18
N LYS A 92 4.32 13.26 -7.81
CA LYS A 92 5.56 14.07 -7.71
C LYS A 92 6.60 13.47 -6.76
N TYR A 93 6.16 12.85 -5.66
CA TYR A 93 7.02 12.21 -4.65
C TYR A 93 7.18 10.72 -4.86
N ARG A 94 6.12 10.05 -5.31
CA ARG A 94 6.10 8.60 -5.47
C ARG A 94 7.23 8.08 -6.35
N LYS A 95 7.60 8.80 -7.42
CA LYS A 95 8.70 8.44 -8.31
C LYS A 95 10.09 8.42 -7.64
N TYR A 96 10.23 9.05 -6.47
CA TYR A 96 11.48 9.07 -5.69
C TYR A 96 11.47 8.08 -4.52
N ILE A 97 10.36 7.35 -4.30
CA ILE A 97 10.30 6.35 -3.23
C ILE A 97 11.22 5.19 -3.58
N GLU A 98 12.26 5.00 -2.77
CA GLU A 98 13.16 3.86 -2.90
C GLU A 98 12.50 2.56 -2.39
N PRO A 99 12.79 1.41 -3.03
CA PRO A 99 12.25 0.11 -2.59
C PRO A 99 12.54 -0.23 -1.12
N LYS A 100 13.66 0.25 -0.58
CA LYS A 100 14.02 0.02 0.84
C LYS A 100 13.01 0.64 1.82
N LEU A 101 12.42 1.79 1.48
CA LEU A 101 11.40 2.45 2.28
C LEU A 101 10.13 1.60 2.31
N LEU A 102 9.68 1.12 1.15
CA LEU A 102 8.52 0.23 1.06
C LEU A 102 8.71 -1.03 1.92
N ASN A 103 9.90 -1.64 1.86
CA ASN A 103 10.21 -2.81 2.70
C ASN A 103 10.19 -2.49 4.19
N SER A 104 10.63 -1.28 4.59
CA SER A 104 10.58 -0.83 5.97
C SER A 104 9.13 -0.69 6.44
N TRP A 105 8.30 0.00 5.67
CA TRP A 105 6.88 0.18 5.98
C TRP A 105 6.14 -1.16 6.10
N LEU A 106 6.41 -2.11 5.18
CA LEU A 106 5.85 -3.46 5.23
C LEU A 106 6.22 -4.25 6.50
N ASN A 107 7.26 -3.89 7.25
CA ASN A 107 7.55 -4.53 8.55
C ASN A 107 6.50 -4.19 9.61
N ASN A 108 5.78 -3.08 9.44
CA ASN A 108 4.80 -2.57 10.40
C ASN A 108 3.35 -2.87 9.99
N LEU A 109 3.16 -3.65 8.91
CA LEU A 109 1.85 -3.98 8.38
C LEU A 109 1.48 -5.44 8.64
N THR A 110 0.26 -5.64 9.10
CA THR A 110 -0.34 -6.95 9.37
C THR A 110 -1.68 -7.06 8.68
N GLY A 111 -2.00 -8.28 8.22
CA GLY A 111 -3.23 -8.52 7.49
C GLY A 111 -3.19 -8.06 6.04
N TRP A 112 -4.07 -8.65 5.24
CA TRP A 112 -4.13 -8.39 3.81
C TRP A 112 -4.58 -6.95 3.53
N ALA A 113 -5.47 -6.38 4.34
CA ALA A 113 -6.02 -5.05 4.10
C ALA A 113 -4.95 -3.96 4.25
N GLN A 114 -4.07 -4.06 5.25
CA GLN A 114 -2.97 -3.10 5.44
C GLN A 114 -1.95 -3.20 4.31
N VAL A 115 -1.55 -4.42 3.94
CA VAL A 115 -0.63 -4.65 2.81
C VAL A 115 -1.20 -4.06 1.53
N ASP A 116 -2.46 -4.34 1.24
CA ASP A 116 -3.12 -3.84 0.03
C ASP A 116 -3.25 -2.32 0.04
N SER A 117 -3.47 -1.72 1.23
CA SER A 117 -3.53 -0.27 1.37
C SER A 117 -2.21 0.43 0.99
N LEU A 118 -1.07 -0.23 1.16
CA LEU A 118 0.24 0.31 0.76
C LEU A 118 0.62 -0.08 -0.68
N CYS A 119 0.29 -1.30 -1.11
CA CYS A 119 0.82 -1.84 -2.37
C CYS A 119 -0.19 -1.76 -3.53
N GLN A 120 -1.44 -2.17 -3.30
CA GLN A 120 -2.40 -2.39 -4.38
C GLN A 120 -2.80 -1.07 -5.03
N SER A 121 -2.46 -0.92 -6.30
CA SER A 121 -2.78 0.25 -7.13
C SER A 121 -2.17 1.60 -6.67
N LYS A 122 -1.24 1.58 -5.72
CA LYS A 122 -0.58 2.79 -5.20
C LYS A 122 0.59 3.25 -6.06
N PHE A 123 1.31 2.30 -6.63
CA PHE A 123 2.41 2.52 -7.57
C PHE A 123 1.96 2.21 -8.99
N ASP A 124 2.46 2.98 -9.95
CA ASP A 124 2.28 2.79 -11.38
C ASP A 124 3.52 2.12 -12.00
N TRP A 125 3.38 1.62 -13.23
CA TRP A 125 4.48 0.97 -13.94
C TRP A 125 5.69 1.89 -14.12
N ARG A 126 5.47 3.20 -14.30
CA ARG A 126 6.55 4.20 -14.42
C ARG A 126 7.39 4.29 -13.15
N ASP A 127 6.74 4.21 -11.99
CA ASP A 127 7.43 4.28 -10.70
C ASP A 127 8.39 3.09 -10.55
N LEU A 128 7.92 1.88 -10.87
CA LEU A 128 8.74 0.67 -10.80
C LEU A 128 9.85 0.64 -11.87
N LEU A 129 9.53 1.00 -13.12
CA LEU A 129 10.49 0.92 -14.21
C LEU A 129 11.60 1.96 -14.12
N SER A 130 11.36 3.11 -13.47
CA SER A 130 12.37 4.16 -13.27
C SER A 130 13.62 3.66 -12.53
N ASN A 131 13.46 2.67 -11.64
CA ASN A 131 14.55 2.04 -10.89
C ASN A 131 14.36 0.52 -10.85
N TRP A 132 14.18 -0.07 -12.02
CA TRP A 132 13.71 -1.45 -12.15
C TRP A 132 14.58 -2.47 -11.43
N ARG A 133 15.91 -2.31 -11.43
CA ARG A 133 16.83 -3.25 -10.77
C ARG A 133 16.49 -3.39 -9.29
N GLN A 134 16.41 -2.27 -8.57
CA GLN A 134 16.12 -2.28 -7.14
C GLN A 134 14.70 -2.78 -6.84
N TRP A 135 13.71 -2.39 -7.68
CA TRP A 135 12.33 -2.87 -7.54
C TRP A 135 12.21 -4.37 -7.76
N LYS A 136 12.87 -4.92 -8.78
CA LYS A 136 12.91 -6.37 -9.05
C LYS A 136 13.56 -7.13 -7.91
N ASP A 137 14.67 -6.61 -7.37
CA ASP A 137 15.37 -7.23 -6.24
C ASP A 137 14.49 -7.25 -4.98
N LEU A 138 13.78 -6.16 -4.70
CA LEU A 138 12.80 -6.12 -3.62
C LEU A 138 11.68 -7.15 -3.84
N LEU A 139 11.05 -7.17 -5.02
CA LEU A 139 9.95 -8.08 -5.34
C LEU A 139 10.34 -9.55 -5.12
N LYS A 140 11.54 -9.94 -5.56
CA LYS A 140 12.08 -11.29 -5.33
C LYS A 140 12.30 -11.57 -3.85
N LYS A 141 12.86 -10.60 -3.10
CA LYS A 141 13.08 -10.73 -1.65
C LYS A 141 11.77 -10.87 -0.88
N LEU A 142 10.76 -10.08 -1.23
CA LEU A 142 9.43 -10.13 -0.62
C LEU A 142 8.75 -11.48 -0.89
N ASN A 143 8.84 -11.98 -2.13
CA ASN A 143 8.22 -13.24 -2.54
C ASN A 143 8.81 -14.47 -1.82
N LYS A 144 10.09 -14.43 -1.43
CA LYS A 144 10.78 -15.49 -0.67
C LYS A 144 10.74 -15.29 0.84
N SER A 145 10.09 -14.24 1.33
CA SER A 145 10.04 -13.91 2.76
C SER A 145 9.29 -14.96 3.56
N LYS A 146 9.74 -15.27 4.78
CA LYS A 146 8.96 -16.07 5.75
C LYS A 146 7.68 -15.37 6.20
N ASN A 147 7.67 -14.03 6.20
CA ASN A 147 6.49 -13.22 6.49
C ASN A 147 5.51 -13.24 5.31
N ILE A 148 4.29 -13.73 5.56
CA ILE A 148 3.23 -13.88 4.57
C ILE A 148 2.72 -12.56 4.00
N ASN A 149 2.67 -11.51 4.80
CA ASN A 149 2.26 -10.16 4.37
C ASN A 149 3.23 -9.63 3.31
N LYS A 150 4.52 -9.94 3.45
CA LYS A 150 5.54 -9.61 2.45
C LYS A 150 5.40 -10.45 1.18
N ARG A 151 5.12 -11.75 1.30
CA ARG A 151 4.82 -12.57 0.12
C ARG A 151 3.62 -12.04 -0.65
N ARG A 152 2.54 -11.68 0.05
CA ARG A 152 1.37 -11.01 -0.55
C ARG A 152 1.78 -9.71 -1.25
N ALA A 153 2.55 -8.85 -0.58
CA ALA A 153 3.02 -7.58 -1.14
C ALA A 153 3.77 -7.77 -2.47
N SER A 154 4.56 -8.85 -2.61
CA SER A 154 5.28 -9.19 -3.84
C SER A 154 4.37 -9.44 -5.05
N LEU A 155 3.10 -9.78 -4.80
CA LEU A 155 2.09 -10.04 -5.82
C LEU A 155 1.24 -8.78 -6.05
N VAL A 156 0.66 -8.22 -4.98
CA VAL A 156 -0.32 -7.13 -5.11
C VAL A 156 0.29 -5.80 -5.56
N LEU A 157 1.58 -5.58 -5.31
CA LEU A 157 2.32 -4.42 -5.83
C LEU A 157 2.37 -4.42 -7.36
N LEU A 158 2.36 -5.59 -8.00
CA LEU A 158 2.46 -5.74 -9.46
C LEU A 158 1.11 -5.57 -10.17
N ILE A 159 -0.04 -5.64 -9.47
CA ILE A 159 -1.37 -5.65 -10.10
C ILE A 159 -1.60 -4.47 -11.04
N LYS A 160 -1.42 -3.23 -10.58
CA LYS A 160 -1.62 -2.04 -11.42
C LYS A 160 -0.51 -1.88 -12.46
N PRO A 161 0.79 -2.06 -12.12
CA PRO A 161 1.86 -2.02 -13.10
C PRO A 161 1.69 -2.96 -14.29
N VAL A 162 1.32 -4.23 -14.08
CA VAL A 162 1.13 -5.18 -15.19
C VAL A 162 -0.13 -4.90 -15.99
N ARG A 163 -1.20 -4.42 -15.35
CA ARG A 163 -2.45 -4.06 -16.03
C ARG A 163 -2.25 -2.90 -17.00
N ASN A 164 -1.46 -1.91 -16.58
CA ASN A 164 -1.32 -0.63 -17.27
C ASN A 164 -0.07 -0.55 -18.16
N SER A 165 0.65 -1.66 -18.37
CA SER A 165 1.90 -1.69 -19.14
C SER A 165 2.08 -3.00 -19.90
N ASN A 166 2.60 -2.93 -21.13
CA ASN A 166 3.02 -4.10 -21.90
C ASN A 166 4.47 -4.52 -21.62
N SER A 167 5.07 -4.03 -20.54
CA SER A 167 6.47 -4.33 -20.21
C SER A 167 6.66 -5.81 -19.87
N LYS A 168 7.39 -6.51 -20.74
CA LYS A 168 7.80 -7.90 -20.50
C LYS A 168 8.52 -8.07 -19.15
N LYS A 169 9.29 -7.07 -18.71
CA LYS A 169 9.98 -7.09 -17.40
C LYS A 169 9.00 -7.27 -16.24
N LEU A 170 7.88 -6.55 -16.26
CA LEU A 170 6.84 -6.62 -15.23
C LEU A 170 6.09 -7.95 -15.29
N THR A 171 5.69 -8.38 -16.50
CA THR A 171 4.98 -9.64 -16.72
C THR A 171 5.83 -10.86 -16.33
N ASP A 172 7.10 -10.92 -16.75
CA ASP A 172 8.01 -12.01 -16.40
C ASP A 172 8.21 -12.11 -14.88
N THR A 173 8.30 -10.97 -14.20
CA THR A 173 8.46 -10.94 -12.74
C THR A 173 7.18 -11.36 -12.02
N ALA A 174 6.01 -10.98 -12.55
CA ALA A 174 4.72 -11.43 -12.04
C ALA A 174 4.58 -12.96 -12.16
N ILE A 175 4.87 -13.52 -13.34
CA ILE A 175 4.85 -14.97 -13.58
C ILE A 175 5.85 -15.67 -12.65
N GLN A 176 7.08 -15.17 -12.55
CA GLN A 176 8.08 -15.75 -11.65
C GLN A 176 7.63 -15.74 -10.18
N ASN A 177 7.04 -14.64 -9.71
CA ASN A 177 6.54 -14.55 -8.34
C ASN A 177 5.36 -15.50 -8.09
N ILE A 178 4.47 -15.68 -9.08
CA ILE A 178 3.35 -16.63 -9.02
C ILE A 178 3.87 -18.07 -8.95
N GLU A 179 4.81 -18.45 -9.82
CA GLU A 179 5.38 -19.80 -9.85
C GLU A 179 6.03 -20.19 -8.51
N ASN A 180 6.71 -19.24 -7.86
CA ASN A 180 7.35 -19.49 -6.56
C ASN A 180 6.36 -19.76 -5.42
N VAL A 181 5.10 -19.32 -5.54
CA VAL A 181 4.07 -19.47 -4.49
C VAL A 181 2.90 -20.35 -4.93
N LYS A 182 3.00 -21.03 -6.07
CA LYS A 182 1.87 -21.78 -6.65
C LYS A 182 1.36 -22.91 -5.75
N GLU A 183 2.23 -23.48 -4.93
CA GLU A 183 1.90 -24.53 -3.96
C GLU A 183 1.42 -23.96 -2.61
N GLU A 184 1.44 -22.63 -2.43
CA GLU A 184 1.01 -21.99 -1.19
C GLU A 184 -0.52 -22.01 -1.07
N LYS A 185 -1.02 -22.68 -0.03
CA LYS A 185 -2.46 -22.86 0.22
C LYS A 185 -3.10 -21.73 1.03
N ASP A 186 -2.30 -20.77 1.51
CA ASP A 186 -2.84 -19.66 2.28
C ASP A 186 -3.82 -18.81 1.44
N ILE A 187 -5.00 -18.54 2.00
CA ILE A 187 -6.09 -17.85 1.29
C ILE A 187 -5.70 -16.44 0.84
N SER A 188 -4.82 -15.76 1.58
CA SER A 188 -4.33 -14.44 1.23
C SER A 188 -3.50 -14.53 -0.06
N ILE A 189 -2.59 -15.49 -0.14
CA ILE A 189 -1.70 -15.65 -1.30
C ILE A 189 -2.48 -16.14 -2.52
N THR A 190 -3.34 -17.14 -2.39
CA THR A 190 -4.15 -17.63 -3.51
C THR A 190 -5.05 -16.54 -4.10
N LYS A 191 -5.67 -15.69 -3.26
CA LYS A 191 -6.43 -14.50 -3.74
C LYS A 191 -5.55 -13.50 -4.46
N ALA A 192 -4.37 -13.18 -3.92
CA ALA A 192 -3.43 -12.25 -4.56
C ALA A 192 -2.94 -12.76 -5.92
N THR A 193 -2.63 -14.06 -6.03
CA THR A 193 -2.30 -14.72 -7.29
C THR A 193 -3.44 -14.61 -8.30
N SER A 194 -4.68 -14.92 -7.89
CA SER A 194 -5.86 -14.79 -8.74
C SER A 194 -6.04 -13.36 -9.26
N TRP A 195 -5.83 -12.35 -8.40
CA TRP A 195 -5.95 -10.94 -8.80
C TRP A 195 -4.86 -10.53 -9.79
N LEU A 196 -3.62 -10.99 -9.58
CA LEU A 196 -2.51 -10.68 -10.48
C LEU A 196 -2.68 -11.35 -11.85
N LEU A 197 -3.10 -12.62 -11.89
CA LEU A 197 -3.44 -13.32 -13.13
C LEU A 197 -4.52 -12.58 -13.91
N ARG A 198 -5.62 -12.19 -13.25
CA ARG A 198 -6.68 -11.39 -13.90
C ARG A 198 -6.17 -10.05 -14.43
N ALA A 199 -5.27 -9.39 -13.71
CA ALA A 199 -4.69 -8.12 -14.12
C ALA A 199 -3.80 -8.25 -15.37
N MET A 200 -3.13 -9.39 -15.57
CA MET A 200 -2.31 -9.65 -16.76
C MET A 200 -3.15 -9.92 -18.02
N ILE A 201 -4.37 -10.47 -17.86
CA ILE A 201 -5.28 -10.75 -18.98
C ILE A 201 -6.07 -9.50 -19.37
N LYS A 202 -6.55 -8.73 -18.38
CA LYS A 202 -7.35 -7.54 -18.61
C LYS A 202 -6.45 -6.36 -19.02
N LYS A 203 -6.07 -6.28 -20.28
CA LYS A 203 -5.42 -5.10 -20.87
C LYS A 203 -6.49 -4.03 -21.14
N SER A 204 -6.33 -2.85 -20.55
CA SER A 204 -7.14 -1.66 -20.81
C SER A 204 -6.48 -0.77 -21.85
#